data_AF-W1I915-F1
#
_entry.id   AF-W1I915-F1
#
_cell.length_a   1.000
_cell.length_b   1.000
_cell.length_c   1.000
_cell.angle_alpha   90.00
_cell.angle_beta   90.00
_cell.angle_gamma   90.00
#
_symmetry.space_group_name_H-M   'P 1'
#
loop_
_entity.id
_entity.type
_entity.pdbx_description
1 polymer ?
#
loop_
_entity_poly.entity_id
_entity_poly.type
_entity_poly.pdbx_seq_one_letter_code
_entity_poly.pdbx_strand_id
1 'polypeptide(L)'
;MVPEQFVILNKNMSLTLLLFLIGILGFVFNRKNLILMLISIEIMLLSITFLILVSSVNIDDIIGQTYAIYIIVVAGAESAIGLAILVAFYRLASHYAPGSINRASTSNIQSLNRVSDLRKVNSYPFKVPGTFIRNYSTTRVMSLHPWFVTGFTDAEGCFWIGVRNDPRNKTGWCVQAFFQIALHKKDVALLNNIQSYFGGIGTVAVRGERCYFIVSSLKQIIKVIIPHFDAHPLITNKLVDYRLWKSIISIMEAKRHLTVEGLNEIIRMKSSLNLGLSDEIQDAFAETLSTNPNQERSWNPAESIPHGMWMAGFTSGEGSFFVNIFKSTHHRVGYQVRLGFEIAQHIRDELTMATFTSFFNCGIISRYSEDMVKYRCTKFSDLNILIIPFFKEYLPLGNKLLDFEDFGKVALLLENKAHLTEEGLNSIRKIKAVACLMNSLRK
;
A
#
# COMPACT_ATOMS: atom_id res chain seq x y z
N MET A 1 -30.74 -54.47 -33.76
CA MET A 1 -29.69 -54.10 -32.80
C MET A 1 -29.36 -55.34 -31.99
N VAL A 2 -28.10 -55.78 -32.01
CA VAL A 2 -27.66 -57.01 -31.31
C VAL A 2 -27.77 -56.77 -29.79
N PRO A 3 -28.19 -57.76 -28.96
CA PRO A 3 -28.34 -57.59 -27.51
C PRO A 3 -27.10 -56.99 -26.82
N GLU A 4 -25.91 -57.31 -27.32
CA GLU A 4 -24.63 -56.78 -26.82
C GLU A 4 -24.48 -55.26 -26.99
N GLN A 5 -24.95 -54.69 -28.12
CA GLN A 5 -24.87 -53.24 -28.35
C GLN A 5 -25.76 -52.45 -27.39
N PHE A 6 -26.93 -53.00 -27.04
CA PHE A 6 -27.84 -52.38 -26.08
C PHE A 6 -27.28 -52.40 -24.64
N VAL A 7 -26.59 -53.48 -24.26
CA VAL A 7 -25.91 -53.60 -22.95
C VAL A 7 -24.75 -52.61 -22.84
N ILE A 8 -23.94 -52.48 -23.89
CA ILE A 8 -22.81 -51.52 -23.95
C ILE A 8 -23.33 -50.08 -23.85
N LEU A 9 -24.41 -49.76 -24.57
CA LEU A 9 -25.02 -48.43 -24.53
C LEU A 9 -25.53 -48.06 -23.13
N ASN A 10 -26.29 -48.95 -22.47
CA ASN A 10 -26.80 -48.70 -21.12
C ASN A 10 -25.67 -48.51 -20.09
N LYS A 11 -24.56 -49.24 -20.23
CA LYS A 11 -23.40 -49.11 -19.37
C LYS A 11 -22.72 -47.73 -19.54
N ASN A 12 -22.56 -47.27 -20.77
CA ASN A 12 -21.97 -45.96 -21.07
C ASN A 12 -22.86 -44.79 -20.62
N MET A 13 -24.18 -44.92 -20.77
CA MET A 13 -25.17 -43.94 -20.28
C MET A 13 -25.23 -43.87 -18.74
N SER A 14 -25.04 -45.01 -18.07
CA SER A 14 -24.95 -45.03 -16.61
C SER A 14 -23.65 -44.37 -16.11
N LEU A 15 -22.55 -44.55 -16.85
CA LEU A 15 -21.27 -43.93 -16.55
C LEU A 15 -21.32 -42.40 -16.71
N THR A 16 -21.92 -41.88 -17.79
CA THR A 16 -22.12 -40.44 -17.97
C THR A 16 -22.96 -39.87 -16.83
N LEU A 17 -24.10 -40.49 -16.50
CA LEU A 17 -24.95 -40.02 -15.40
C LEU A 17 -24.19 -39.97 -14.06
N LEU A 18 -23.36 -40.98 -13.77
CA LEU A 18 -22.54 -41.02 -12.56
C LEU A 18 -21.52 -39.88 -12.54
N LEU A 19 -20.80 -39.64 -13.65
CA LEU A 19 -19.82 -38.55 -13.75
C LEU A 19 -20.48 -37.18 -13.58
N PHE A 20 -21.66 -36.98 -14.18
CA PHE A 20 -22.42 -35.75 -14.03
C PHE A 20 -22.83 -35.50 -12.57
N LEU A 21 -23.32 -36.53 -11.87
CA LEU A 21 -23.70 -36.44 -10.46
C LEU A 21 -22.49 -36.14 -9.57
N ILE A 22 -21.32 -36.73 -9.83
CA ILE A 22 -20.08 -36.41 -9.11
C ILE A 22 -19.71 -34.94 -9.32
N GLY A 23 -19.83 -34.42 -10.55
CA GLY A 23 -19.61 -33.01 -10.86
C GLY A 23 -20.57 -32.09 -10.11
N ILE A 24 -21.87 -32.40 -10.07
CA ILE A 24 -22.87 -31.62 -9.30
C ILE A 24 -22.56 -31.63 -7.81
N LEU A 25 -22.28 -32.81 -7.23
CA LEU A 25 -21.95 -32.93 -5.81
C LEU A 25 -20.66 -32.15 -5.49
N GLY A 26 -19.64 -32.27 -6.34
CA GLY A 26 -18.39 -31.52 -6.24
C GLY A 26 -18.62 -30.01 -6.22
N PHE A 27 -19.48 -29.51 -7.10
CA PHE A 27 -19.83 -28.09 -7.19
C PHE A 27 -20.61 -27.60 -5.96
N VAL A 28 -21.59 -28.38 -5.49
CA VAL A 28 -22.44 -27.99 -4.35
C VAL A 28 -21.68 -28.00 -3.02
N PHE A 29 -20.82 -28.99 -2.78
CA PHE A 29 -20.09 -29.11 -1.52
C PHE A 29 -18.87 -28.19 -1.42
N ASN A 30 -18.21 -27.87 -2.55
CA ASN A 30 -16.94 -27.14 -2.55
C ASN A 30 -17.06 -25.64 -2.86
N ARG A 31 -18.18 -25.00 -2.50
CA ARG A 31 -18.48 -23.57 -2.78
C ARG A 31 -17.44 -22.56 -2.27
N LYS A 32 -16.54 -22.97 -1.37
CA LYS A 32 -15.48 -22.11 -0.81
C LYS A 32 -14.17 -22.16 -1.58
N ASN A 33 -13.95 -23.18 -2.40
CA ASN A 33 -12.71 -23.41 -3.13
C ASN A 33 -12.95 -23.24 -4.63
N LEU A 34 -12.67 -22.06 -5.16
CA LEU A 34 -12.93 -21.71 -6.56
C LEU A 34 -12.26 -22.67 -7.56
N ILE A 35 -11.06 -23.15 -7.25
CA ILE A 35 -10.34 -24.14 -8.08
C ILE A 35 -11.12 -25.47 -8.16
N LEU A 36 -11.63 -25.96 -7.03
CA LEU A 36 -12.41 -27.21 -6.99
C LEU A 36 -13.77 -27.05 -7.68
N MET A 37 -14.35 -25.85 -7.63
CA MET A 37 -15.57 -25.55 -8.40
C MET A 37 -15.34 -25.59 -9.90
N LEU A 38 -14.23 -25.03 -10.41
CA LEU A 38 -13.87 -25.08 -11.82
C LEU A 38 -13.66 -26.53 -12.29
N ILE A 39 -12.93 -27.33 -11.52
CA ILE A 39 -12.75 -28.76 -11.83
C ILE A 39 -14.10 -29.50 -11.86
N SER A 40 -15.04 -29.15 -10.99
CA SER A 40 -16.37 -29.76 -10.98
C SER A 40 -17.18 -29.40 -12.24
N ILE A 41 -17.04 -28.17 -12.73
CA ILE A 41 -17.68 -27.72 -13.99
C ILE A 41 -17.10 -28.47 -15.19
N GLU A 42 -15.78 -28.64 -15.25
CA GLU A 42 -15.12 -29.41 -16.30
C GLU A 42 -15.57 -30.89 -16.32
N ILE A 43 -15.77 -31.51 -15.16
CA ILE A 43 -16.29 -32.88 -15.06
C ILE A 43 -17.75 -32.95 -15.53
N MET A 44 -18.58 -31.94 -15.24
CA MET A 44 -19.96 -31.88 -15.74
C MET A 44 -20.01 -31.71 -17.26
N LEU A 45 -19.18 -30.82 -17.83
CA LEU A 45 -19.08 -30.61 -19.27
C LEU A 45 -18.56 -31.86 -19.98
N LEU A 46 -17.50 -32.49 -19.47
CA LEU A 46 -16.97 -33.76 -19.99
C LEU A 46 -18.04 -34.85 -20.02
N SER A 47 -18.86 -34.93 -18.99
CA SER A 47 -19.97 -35.90 -18.92
C SER A 47 -21.03 -35.65 -20.00
N ILE A 48 -21.39 -34.39 -20.25
CA ILE A 48 -22.36 -34.02 -21.29
C ILE A 48 -21.77 -34.30 -22.68
N THR A 49 -20.51 -33.96 -22.91
CA THR A 49 -19.82 -34.24 -24.17
C THR A 49 -19.70 -35.74 -24.43
N PHE A 50 -19.37 -36.53 -23.40
CA PHE A 50 -19.28 -37.99 -23.51
C PHE A 50 -20.65 -38.62 -23.79
N LEU A 51 -21.73 -38.06 -23.22
CA LEU A 51 -23.11 -38.45 -23.53
C LEU A 51 -23.46 -38.19 -25.00
N ILE A 52 -23.21 -36.97 -25.50
CA ILE A 52 -23.47 -36.59 -26.89
C ILE A 52 -22.67 -37.49 -27.84
N LEU A 53 -21.39 -37.73 -27.56
CA LEU A 53 -20.51 -38.55 -28.38
C LEU A 53 -21.00 -40.02 -28.46
N VAL A 54 -21.34 -40.63 -27.31
CA VAL A 54 -21.84 -42.01 -27.29
C VAL A 54 -23.17 -42.11 -28.02
N SER A 55 -24.13 -41.20 -27.76
CA SER A 55 -25.42 -41.21 -28.46
C SER A 55 -25.28 -41.00 -29.97
N SER A 56 -24.38 -40.11 -30.38
CA SER A 56 -24.10 -39.78 -31.77
C SER A 56 -23.46 -40.94 -32.55
N VAL A 57 -22.53 -41.69 -31.94
CA VAL A 57 -21.96 -42.90 -32.54
C VAL A 57 -23.00 -44.02 -32.71
N ASN A 58 -23.96 -44.13 -31.78
CA ASN A 58 -25.01 -45.16 -31.88
C ASN A 58 -26.09 -44.84 -32.91
N ILE A 59 -26.33 -43.56 -33.20
CA ILE A 59 -27.29 -43.09 -34.21
C ILE A 59 -26.61 -42.87 -35.57
N ASP A 60 -25.28 -43.04 -35.64
CA ASP A 60 -24.46 -42.74 -36.81
C ASP A 60 -24.58 -41.28 -37.29
N ASP A 61 -24.74 -40.35 -36.32
CA ASP A 61 -24.91 -38.92 -36.59
C ASP A 61 -23.58 -38.17 -36.54
N ILE A 62 -23.02 -37.84 -37.70
CA ILE A 62 -21.76 -37.08 -37.79
C ILE A 62 -21.84 -35.66 -37.22
N ILE A 63 -23.04 -35.07 -37.16
CA ILE A 63 -23.24 -33.72 -36.62
C ILE A 63 -22.98 -33.72 -35.11
N GLY A 64 -23.54 -34.67 -34.38
CA GLY A 64 -23.28 -34.85 -32.94
C GLY A 64 -21.79 -35.06 -32.61
N GLN A 65 -21.04 -35.81 -33.43
CA GLN A 65 -19.60 -36.02 -33.23
C GLN A 65 -18.82 -34.71 -33.42
N THR A 66 -19.22 -33.92 -34.42
CA THR A 66 -18.61 -32.62 -34.70
C THR A 66 -18.86 -31.64 -33.54
N TYR A 67 -20.08 -31.59 -33.00
CA TYR A 67 -20.40 -30.77 -31.82
C TYR A 67 -19.64 -31.22 -30.57
N ALA A 68 -19.41 -32.51 -30.37
CA ALA A 68 -18.62 -33.00 -29.24
C ALA A 68 -17.19 -32.45 -29.27
N ILE A 69 -16.55 -32.40 -30.44
CA ILE A 69 -15.22 -31.81 -30.62
C ILE A 69 -15.24 -30.30 -30.33
N TYR A 70 -16.25 -29.57 -30.83
CA TYR A 70 -16.40 -28.14 -30.53
C TYR A 70 -16.50 -27.86 -29.04
N ILE A 71 -17.28 -28.66 -28.30
CA ILE A 71 -17.44 -28.48 -26.84
C ILE A 71 -16.11 -28.70 -26.11
N ILE A 72 -15.30 -29.68 -26.51
CA ILE A 72 -13.96 -29.92 -25.91
C ILE A 72 -13.03 -28.72 -26.14
N VAL A 73 -13.05 -28.15 -27.33
CA VAL A 73 -12.22 -26.98 -27.67
C VAL A 73 -12.64 -25.75 -26.87
N VAL A 74 -13.95 -25.49 -26.76
CA VAL A 74 -14.49 -24.37 -25.97
C VAL A 74 -14.17 -24.54 -24.49
N ALA A 75 -14.37 -25.73 -23.92
CA ALA A 75 -14.02 -26.02 -22.53
C ALA A 75 -12.53 -25.76 -22.24
N GLY A 76 -11.63 -26.18 -23.14
CA GLY A 76 -10.20 -25.89 -23.02
C GLY A 76 -9.88 -24.39 -23.05
N ALA A 77 -10.56 -23.61 -23.89
CA ALA A 77 -10.40 -22.16 -23.96
C ALA A 77 -10.89 -21.46 -22.69
N GLU A 78 -12.06 -21.85 -22.17
CA GLU A 78 -12.62 -21.31 -20.92
C GLU A 78 -11.71 -21.60 -19.72
N SER A 79 -11.18 -22.83 -19.61
CA SER A 79 -10.20 -23.21 -18.59
C SER A 79 -8.93 -22.36 -18.64
N ALA A 80 -8.41 -22.07 -19.83
CA ALA A 80 -7.24 -21.21 -20.00
C ALA A 80 -7.50 -19.76 -19.56
N ILE A 81 -8.67 -19.21 -19.88
CA ILE A 81 -9.10 -17.88 -19.44
C ILE A 81 -9.26 -17.84 -17.93
N GLY A 82 -9.92 -18.83 -17.33
CA GLY A 82 -10.10 -18.94 -15.89
C GLY A 82 -8.78 -18.97 -15.12
N LEU A 83 -7.80 -19.75 -15.60
CA LEU A 83 -6.47 -19.79 -15.00
C LEU A 83 -5.69 -18.48 -15.19
N ALA A 84 -5.79 -17.84 -16.37
CA ALA A 84 -5.15 -16.57 -16.64
C ALA A 84 -5.66 -15.45 -15.71
N ILE A 85 -6.99 -15.38 -15.51
CA ILE A 85 -7.62 -14.44 -14.57
C ILE A 85 -7.20 -14.75 -13.14
N LEU A 86 -7.20 -16.03 -12.74
CA LEU A 86 -6.77 -16.44 -11.40
C LEU A 86 -5.31 -16.05 -11.14
N VAL A 87 -4.40 -16.30 -12.09
CA VAL A 87 -2.99 -15.91 -11.99
C VAL A 87 -2.82 -14.40 -11.97
N ALA A 88 -3.58 -13.66 -12.78
CA ALA A 88 -3.60 -12.19 -12.76
C ALA A 88 -4.08 -11.66 -11.40
N PHE A 89 -5.16 -12.23 -10.85
CA PHE A 89 -5.67 -11.90 -9.53
C PHE A 89 -4.64 -12.22 -8.44
N TYR A 90 -3.99 -13.38 -8.45
CA TYR A 90 -2.94 -13.70 -7.49
C TYR A 90 -1.71 -12.80 -7.64
N ARG A 91 -1.35 -12.36 -8.85
CA ARG A 91 -0.29 -11.37 -9.08
C ARG A 91 -0.65 -9.97 -8.59
N LEU A 92 -1.93 -9.58 -8.71
CA LEU A 92 -2.45 -8.32 -8.18
C LEU A 92 -2.64 -8.36 -6.66
N ALA A 93 -3.12 -9.48 -6.12
CA ALA A 93 -3.33 -9.71 -4.69
C ALA A 93 -2.01 -9.91 -3.92
N SER A 94 -0.98 -10.50 -4.52
CA SER A 94 0.39 -10.48 -3.96
C SER A 94 0.99 -9.08 -3.93
N HIS A 95 0.43 -8.14 -4.71
CA HIS A 95 0.76 -6.72 -4.65
C HIS A 95 -0.11 -5.94 -3.64
N TYR A 96 -1.25 -6.48 -3.16
CA TYR A 96 -2.26 -5.74 -2.38
C TYR A 96 -2.92 -6.43 -1.15
N ALA A 97 -2.63 -7.68 -0.79
CA ALA A 97 -3.30 -8.36 0.35
C ALA A 97 -2.34 -8.75 1.50
N PRO A 98 -2.57 -8.23 2.73
CA PRO A 98 -1.84 -8.61 3.95
C PRO A 98 -2.33 -9.96 4.49
N GLY A 99 -1.37 -10.83 4.81
CA GLY A 99 -1.43 -12.02 5.68
C GLY A 99 -2.71 -12.83 5.86
N SER A 100 -2.64 -14.13 5.55
CA SER A 100 -3.38 -15.18 6.26
C SER A 100 -2.44 -16.25 6.82
N ILE A 101 -2.36 -16.22 8.15
CA ILE A 101 -1.83 -17.19 9.10
C ILE A 101 -2.84 -18.38 9.12
N ASN A 102 -2.52 -19.68 9.13
CA ASN A 102 -2.03 -20.43 10.31
C ASN A 102 -1.96 -21.96 10.08
N ARG A 103 -1.20 -22.62 10.98
CA ARG A 103 -1.25 -24.03 11.48
C ARG A 103 -0.06 -24.93 11.14
N ALA A 104 1.00 -24.80 11.93
CA ALA A 104 1.68 -25.96 12.51
C ALA A 104 2.22 -25.59 13.90
N SER A 105 1.87 -26.43 14.87
CA SER A 105 2.54 -26.65 16.17
C SER A 105 2.69 -25.46 17.14
N THR A 106 1.61 -25.21 17.90
CA THR A 106 1.71 -24.81 19.30
C THR A 106 2.01 -26.04 20.15
N SER A 107 3.28 -26.27 20.47
CA SER A 107 3.68 -27.02 21.66
C SER A 107 5.11 -26.65 22.02
N ASN A 108 5.27 -26.13 23.24
CA ASN A 108 6.51 -25.87 23.95
C ASN A 108 7.33 -24.67 23.44
N ILE A 109 7.36 -23.60 24.23
CA ILE A 109 8.49 -23.29 25.13
C ILE A 109 8.09 -22.06 25.96
N GLN A 110 7.64 -22.34 27.19
CA GLN A 110 7.84 -21.43 28.32
C GLN A 110 9.34 -21.44 28.63
N SER A 111 10.08 -20.40 28.21
CA SER A 111 11.33 -19.98 28.84
C SER A 111 11.81 -18.64 28.25
N LEU A 112 11.04 -17.58 28.47
CA LEU A 112 11.53 -16.21 28.37
C LEU A 112 12.18 -15.87 29.72
N ASN A 113 13.50 -16.04 29.81
CA ASN A 113 14.42 -15.30 30.67
C ASN A 113 15.85 -15.86 30.52
N ARG A 114 16.59 -15.36 29.53
CA ARG A 114 18.07 -15.24 29.56
C ARG A 114 18.54 -14.46 28.33
N VAL A 115 18.50 -13.13 28.44
CA VAL A 115 19.27 -12.23 27.58
C VAL A 115 20.70 -12.20 28.15
N SER A 116 21.55 -13.12 27.71
CA SER A 116 22.99 -13.09 28.02
C SER A 116 23.90 -13.78 26.98
N ASP A 117 23.41 -14.76 26.22
CA ASP A 117 24.31 -15.71 25.54
C ASP A 117 24.36 -15.63 23.99
N LEU A 118 24.23 -14.44 23.41
CA LEU A 118 24.57 -14.20 21.99
C LEU A 118 25.77 -13.25 21.79
N ARG A 119 26.62 -13.11 22.82
CA ARG A 119 27.99 -12.57 22.67
C ARG A 119 29.00 -13.71 22.73
N LYS A 120 29.10 -14.51 21.68
CA LYS A 120 30.26 -15.36 21.33
C LYS A 120 29.96 -16.17 20.07
N VAL A 121 30.07 -15.52 18.91
CA VAL A 121 30.49 -16.22 17.69
C VAL A 121 31.63 -15.40 17.07
N ASN A 122 32.81 -15.99 17.14
CA ASN A 122 34.10 -15.63 16.55
C ASN A 122 33.94 -15.01 15.14
N SER A 123 34.40 -13.77 14.92
CA SER A 123 35.75 -13.37 14.50
C SER A 123 36.13 -13.84 13.08
N TYR A 124 35.84 -13.00 12.07
CA TYR A 124 36.59 -12.93 10.82
C TYR A 124 37.51 -11.70 10.88
N PRO A 125 38.80 -11.79 10.50
CA PRO A 125 39.71 -10.66 10.59
C PRO A 125 39.55 -9.80 9.34
N PHE A 126 38.58 -8.89 9.34
CA PHE A 126 38.60 -7.73 8.43
C PHE A 126 38.68 -6.47 9.29
N LYS A 127 39.87 -5.87 9.35
CA LYS A 127 40.07 -4.56 9.99
C LYS A 127 39.31 -3.51 9.17
N VAL A 128 38.12 -3.17 9.62
CA VAL A 128 37.38 -1.97 9.19
C VAL A 128 38.08 -0.76 9.81
N PRO A 129 38.63 0.19 9.03
CA PRO A 129 39.06 1.47 9.58
C PRO A 129 37.83 2.29 9.93
N GLY A 130 37.66 2.62 11.21
CA GLY A 130 36.65 3.58 11.70
C GLY A 130 35.37 2.96 12.24
N THR A 131 35.41 2.47 13.48
CA THR A 131 34.25 2.08 14.28
C THR A 131 33.34 3.29 14.55
N PHE A 132 32.22 3.40 13.84
CA PHE A 132 31.07 4.19 14.26
C PHE A 132 30.31 3.42 15.35
N ILE A 133 30.73 3.60 16.60
CA ILE A 133 29.89 3.29 17.76
C ILE A 133 29.48 4.64 18.36
N ARG A 134 28.32 5.16 17.97
CA ARG A 134 27.67 6.20 18.77
C ARG A 134 26.96 5.51 19.92
N ASN A 135 27.38 5.83 21.13
CA ASN A 135 26.63 5.49 22.35
C ASN A 135 25.33 6.30 22.33
N TYR A 136 24.22 5.66 21.96
CA TYR A 136 22.90 6.22 22.24
C TYR A 136 22.64 6.09 23.74
N SER A 137 22.83 7.20 24.46
CA SER A 137 22.30 7.36 25.81
C SER A 137 20.78 7.22 25.75
N THR A 138 20.23 6.21 26.43
CA THR A 138 18.82 5.79 26.39
C THR A 138 17.84 6.71 27.15
N THR A 139 18.02 8.03 27.12
CA THR A 139 17.21 8.95 27.96
C THR A 139 17.08 10.39 27.42
N ARG A 140 17.00 10.57 26.10
CA ARG A 140 16.38 11.77 25.51
C ARG A 140 15.28 11.34 24.56
N VAL A 141 14.02 11.55 24.94
CA VAL A 141 12.93 11.65 23.98
C VAL A 141 13.26 12.87 23.13
N MET A 142 13.92 12.67 21.99
CA MET A 142 14.12 13.75 21.05
C MET A 142 12.74 14.13 20.50
N SER A 143 12.26 15.30 20.90
CA SER A 143 11.06 15.90 20.30
C SER A 143 11.24 15.91 18.78
N LEU A 144 10.19 15.50 18.05
CA LEU A 144 10.23 15.55 16.59
C LEU A 144 10.46 16.99 16.12
N HIS A 145 11.19 17.12 15.01
CA HIS A 145 11.39 18.41 14.38
C HIS A 145 10.09 18.87 13.70
N PRO A 146 9.69 20.15 13.79
CA PRO A 146 8.43 20.62 13.21
C PRO A 146 8.34 20.37 11.70
N TRP A 147 9.38 20.71 10.94
CA TRP A 147 9.44 20.38 9.50
C TRP A 147 9.32 18.89 9.19
N PHE A 148 9.79 17.98 10.06
CA PHE A 148 9.58 16.54 9.87
C PHE A 148 8.09 16.21 9.94
N VAL A 149 7.38 16.75 10.94
CA VAL A 149 5.95 16.52 11.11
C VAL A 149 5.16 17.11 9.93
N THR A 150 5.54 18.29 9.44
CA THR A 150 4.96 18.89 8.23
C THR A 150 5.18 18.00 7.00
N GLY A 151 6.42 17.59 6.73
CA GLY A 151 6.74 16.75 5.58
C GLY A 151 6.06 15.38 5.63
N PHE A 152 6.01 14.76 6.82
CA PHE A 152 5.30 13.51 7.02
C PHE A 152 3.79 13.67 6.86
N THR A 153 3.23 14.82 7.24
CA THR A 153 1.82 15.15 6.98
C THR A 153 1.57 15.39 5.49
N ASP A 154 2.50 16.03 4.78
CA ASP A 154 2.46 16.16 3.32
C ASP A 154 2.47 14.78 2.62
N ALA A 155 3.01 13.75 3.24
CA ALA A 155 2.90 12.36 2.77
C ALA A 155 1.58 11.69 3.21
N GLU A 156 1.39 11.50 4.51
CA GLU A 156 0.41 10.55 5.09
C GLU A 156 -0.78 11.23 5.80
N GLY A 157 -0.78 12.55 5.87
CA GLY A 157 -1.79 13.33 6.58
C GLY A 157 -3.09 13.51 5.80
N CYS A 158 -4.18 13.69 6.53
CA CYS A 158 -5.49 13.98 5.98
C CYS A 158 -6.23 15.01 6.84
N PHE A 159 -6.72 16.06 6.18
CA PHE A 159 -7.62 17.06 6.76
C PHE A 159 -9.01 16.84 6.17
N TRP A 160 -9.99 16.53 7.01
CA TRP A 160 -11.33 16.23 6.49
C TRP A 160 -12.44 16.71 7.41
N ILE A 161 -13.61 16.93 6.81
CA ILE A 161 -14.85 17.33 7.48
C ILE A 161 -15.85 16.18 7.33
N GLY A 162 -16.30 15.66 8.46
CA GLY A 162 -17.42 14.73 8.55
C GLY A 162 -18.73 15.50 8.64
N VAL A 163 -19.68 15.12 7.80
CA VAL A 163 -21.06 15.61 7.85
C VAL A 163 -21.95 14.38 7.91
N ARG A 164 -22.82 14.31 8.90
CA ARG A 164 -23.73 13.18 9.11
C ARG A 164 -25.11 13.69 9.50
N ASN A 165 -26.15 12.96 9.10
CA ASN A 165 -27.49 13.22 9.56
C ASN A 165 -27.55 13.06 11.09
N ASP A 166 -28.11 14.05 11.78
CA ASP A 166 -28.36 14.01 13.21
C ASP A 166 -29.63 14.81 13.53
N PRO A 167 -30.79 14.14 13.64
CA PRO A 167 -32.08 14.82 13.86
C PRO A 167 -32.17 15.62 15.16
N ARG A 168 -31.23 15.43 16.09
CA ARG A 168 -31.18 16.15 17.36
C ARG A 168 -30.65 17.58 17.18
N ASN A 169 -29.95 17.86 16.07
CA ASN A 169 -29.46 19.20 15.76
C ASN A 169 -30.53 20.02 15.04
N LYS A 170 -30.55 21.33 15.26
CA LYS A 170 -31.53 22.24 14.65
C LYS A 170 -31.53 22.22 13.11
N THR A 171 -30.37 21.98 12.51
CA THR A 171 -30.20 21.86 11.06
C THR A 171 -30.52 20.47 10.53
N GLY A 172 -30.71 19.47 11.39
CA GLY A 172 -30.80 18.05 11.02
C GLY A 172 -29.44 17.39 10.71
N TRP A 173 -28.33 18.14 10.84
CA TRP A 173 -26.99 17.67 10.47
C TRP A 173 -25.96 17.96 11.55
N CYS A 174 -24.97 17.09 11.67
CA CYS A 174 -23.81 17.24 12.54
C CYS A 174 -22.54 17.39 11.69
N VAL A 175 -21.78 18.45 11.95
CA VAL A 175 -20.49 18.73 11.30
C VAL A 175 -19.37 18.52 12.30
N GLN A 176 -18.33 17.79 11.89
CA GLN A 176 -17.14 17.55 12.70
C GLN A 176 -15.87 17.67 11.85
N ALA A 177 -14.84 18.32 12.39
CA ALA A 177 -13.54 18.47 11.75
C ALA A 177 -12.54 17.46 12.29
N PHE A 178 -11.68 16.93 11.42
CA PHE A 178 -10.68 15.94 11.76
C PHE A 178 -9.33 16.26 11.11
N PHE A 179 -8.28 16.15 11.90
CA PHE A 179 -6.92 15.93 11.43
C PHE A 179 -6.54 14.49 11.72
N GLN A 180 -6.03 13.77 10.72
CA GLN A 180 -5.74 12.34 10.84
C GLN A 180 -4.46 11.95 10.09
N ILE A 181 -3.69 11.03 10.68
CA ILE A 181 -2.60 10.30 10.00
C ILE A 181 -2.89 8.80 10.15
N ALA A 182 -2.82 8.03 9.07
CA ALA A 182 -3.23 6.62 9.06
C ALA A 182 -2.17 5.70 8.45
N LEU A 183 -1.47 4.94 9.29
CA LEU A 183 -0.34 4.09 8.88
C LEU A 183 -0.67 2.60 9.04
N HIS A 184 0.26 1.73 8.64
CA HIS A 184 0.25 0.32 9.05
C HIS A 184 0.63 0.20 10.53
N LYS A 185 0.07 -0.79 11.25
CA LYS A 185 0.26 -0.95 12.71
C LYS A 185 1.74 -1.04 13.15
N LYS A 186 2.62 -1.47 12.25
CA LYS A 186 4.07 -1.57 12.45
C LYS A 186 4.74 -0.21 12.72
N ASP A 187 4.07 0.89 12.37
CA ASP A 187 4.53 2.25 12.57
C ASP A 187 3.77 2.97 13.70
N VAL A 188 3.06 2.24 14.57
CA VAL A 188 2.32 2.84 15.70
C VAL A 188 3.22 3.65 16.65
N ALA A 189 4.48 3.24 16.82
CA ALA A 189 5.46 3.99 17.62
C ALA A 189 5.72 5.40 17.05
N LEU A 190 5.70 5.55 15.72
CA LEU A 190 5.83 6.87 15.08
C LEU A 190 4.61 7.74 15.36
N LEU A 191 3.41 7.17 15.34
CA LEU A 191 2.19 7.90 15.73
C LEU A 191 2.19 8.35 17.19
N ASN A 192 2.71 7.52 18.10
CA ASN A 192 2.89 7.91 19.52
C ASN A 192 3.89 9.06 19.67
N ASN A 193 4.96 9.07 18.87
CA ASN A 193 5.92 10.19 18.86
C ASN A 193 5.29 11.48 18.30
N ILE A 194 4.48 11.38 17.24
CA ILE A 194 3.73 12.52 16.69
C ILE A 194 2.70 13.04 17.70
N GLN A 195 1.98 12.15 18.38
CA GLN A 195 1.07 12.52 19.46
C GLN A 195 1.79 13.28 20.58
N SER A 196 2.95 12.76 21.01
CA SER A 196 3.79 13.38 22.03
C SER A 196 4.29 14.76 21.59
N TYR A 197 4.68 14.90 20.32
CA TYR A 197 5.08 16.18 19.71
C TYR A 197 3.95 17.23 19.79
N PHE A 198 2.71 16.84 19.51
CA PHE A 198 1.54 17.73 19.66
C PHE A 198 1.07 17.89 21.11
N GLY A 199 1.90 17.56 22.11
CA GLY A 199 1.58 17.73 23.52
C GLY A 199 0.58 16.72 24.07
N GLY A 200 0.49 15.53 23.46
CA GLY A 200 -0.37 14.45 23.92
C GLY A 200 -1.86 14.59 23.54
N ILE A 201 -2.21 15.53 22.64
CA ILE A 201 -3.59 15.71 22.18
C ILE A 201 -4.05 14.58 21.26
N GLY A 202 -5.36 14.51 21.00
CA GLY A 202 -5.94 13.48 20.13
C GLY A 202 -5.77 12.06 20.67
N THR A 203 -6.01 11.09 19.79
CA THR A 203 -5.99 9.66 20.13
C THR A 203 -5.16 8.89 19.12
N VAL A 204 -4.31 7.99 19.62
CA VAL A 204 -3.68 6.94 18.81
C VAL A 204 -4.49 5.65 18.99
N ALA A 205 -4.97 5.08 17.89
CA ALA A 205 -5.78 3.86 17.90
C ALA A 205 -5.27 2.86 16.88
N VAL A 206 -5.32 1.57 17.21
CA VAL A 206 -5.01 0.47 16.29
C VAL A 206 -6.31 -0.27 15.94
N ARG A 207 -6.56 -0.48 14.65
CA ARG A 207 -7.71 -1.25 14.15
C ARG A 207 -7.26 -2.17 13.02
N GLY A 208 -7.27 -3.48 13.28
CA GLY A 208 -6.74 -4.48 12.35
C GLY A 208 -5.26 -4.23 12.05
N GLU A 209 -4.91 -4.14 10.76
CA GLU A 209 -3.53 -3.87 10.30
C GLU A 209 -3.18 -2.38 10.22
N ARG A 210 -4.10 -1.47 10.58
CA ARG A 210 -3.87 -0.03 10.51
C ARG A 210 -3.83 0.60 11.89
N CYS A 211 -3.05 1.66 12.02
CA CYS A 211 -3.06 2.55 13.18
C CYS A 211 -3.34 3.99 12.74
N TYR A 212 -3.92 4.76 13.64
CA TYR A 212 -4.45 6.09 13.36
C TYR A 212 -4.06 7.04 14.47
N PHE A 213 -3.57 8.22 14.11
CA PHE A 213 -3.52 9.38 15.00
C PHE A 213 -4.65 10.31 14.57
N ILE A 214 -5.58 10.62 15.48
CA ILE A 214 -6.79 11.39 15.18
C ILE A 214 -6.95 12.53 16.18
N VAL A 215 -7.12 13.75 15.68
CA VAL A 215 -7.52 14.92 16.45
C VAL A 215 -8.85 15.43 15.90
N SER A 216 -9.90 15.35 16.72
CA SER A 216 -11.27 15.76 16.34
C SER A 216 -11.90 16.80 17.29
N SER A 217 -11.20 17.16 18.37
CA SER A 217 -11.62 18.22 19.26
C SER A 217 -11.34 19.57 18.61
N LEU A 218 -12.40 20.34 18.33
CA LEU A 218 -12.31 21.68 17.74
C LEU A 218 -11.35 22.60 18.53
N LYS A 219 -11.39 22.53 19.87
CA LYS A 219 -10.50 23.29 20.75
C LYS A 219 -9.02 22.90 20.56
N GLN A 220 -8.71 21.61 20.44
CA GLN A 220 -7.34 21.14 20.24
C GLN A 220 -6.84 21.49 18.84
N ILE A 221 -7.71 21.37 17.83
CA ILE A 221 -7.41 21.75 16.44
C ILE A 221 -7.01 23.24 16.37
N ILE A 222 -7.83 24.14 16.91
CA ILE A 222 -7.60 25.58 16.87
C ILE A 222 -6.33 25.97 17.64
N LYS A 223 -6.09 25.34 18.80
CA LYS A 223 -4.97 25.72 19.68
C LYS A 223 -3.64 25.09 19.34
N VAL A 224 -3.62 23.98 18.61
CA VAL A 224 -2.38 23.18 18.42
C VAL A 224 -2.14 22.86 16.95
N ILE A 225 -3.12 22.30 16.24
CA ILE A 225 -2.94 21.83 14.86
C ILE A 225 -2.80 23.00 13.88
N ILE A 226 -3.72 23.97 13.92
CA ILE A 226 -3.67 25.15 13.04
C ILE A 226 -2.39 25.96 13.26
N PRO A 227 -1.99 26.33 14.50
CA PRO A 227 -0.75 27.07 14.72
C PRO A 227 0.51 26.38 14.18
N HIS A 228 0.56 25.04 14.23
CA HIS A 228 1.69 24.30 13.67
C HIS A 228 1.80 24.46 12.16
N PHE A 229 0.72 24.21 11.41
CA PHE A 229 0.72 24.27 9.95
C PHE A 229 0.68 25.70 9.40
N ASP A 230 0.30 26.69 10.22
CA ASP A 230 0.49 28.10 9.88
C ASP A 230 1.96 28.51 9.98
N ALA A 231 2.67 28.04 11.02
CA ALA A 231 4.10 28.32 11.20
C ALA A 231 5.00 27.48 10.28
N HIS A 232 4.56 26.28 9.90
CA HIS A 232 5.28 25.36 9.02
C HIS A 232 4.34 24.86 7.91
N PRO A 233 4.10 25.68 6.87
CA PRO A 233 3.14 25.37 5.82
C PRO A 233 3.47 24.10 5.04
N LEU A 234 2.42 23.35 4.69
CA LEU A 234 2.47 22.26 3.73
C LEU A 234 2.83 22.81 2.34
N ILE A 235 3.49 22.00 1.50
CA ILE A 235 3.90 22.43 0.16
C ILE A 235 3.33 21.59 -0.98
N THR A 236 2.66 20.48 -0.68
CA THR A 236 1.91 19.71 -1.68
C THR A 236 0.52 20.33 -1.89
N ASN A 237 -0.25 19.78 -2.82
CA ASN A 237 -1.66 20.10 -3.04
C ASN A 237 -2.51 19.95 -1.77
N LYS A 238 -2.04 19.19 -0.78
CA LYS A 238 -2.67 19.08 0.55
C LYS A 238 -2.78 20.42 1.27
N LEU A 239 -1.96 21.41 0.92
CA LEU A 239 -2.09 22.79 1.41
C LEU A 239 -3.46 23.39 1.05
N VAL A 240 -3.99 23.07 -0.13
CA VAL A 240 -5.32 23.53 -0.57
C VAL A 240 -6.39 22.94 0.34
N ASP A 241 -6.32 21.64 0.62
CA ASP A 241 -7.24 20.95 1.53
C ASP A 241 -7.15 21.53 2.95
N TYR A 242 -5.92 21.78 3.45
CA TYR A 242 -5.70 22.42 4.75
C TYR A 242 -6.35 23.81 4.82
N ARG A 243 -6.17 24.65 3.79
CA ARG A 243 -6.75 26.01 3.76
C ARG A 243 -8.28 25.98 3.77
N LEU A 244 -8.89 25.12 2.95
CA LEU A 244 -10.35 24.94 2.94
C LEU A 244 -10.85 24.41 4.30
N TRP A 245 -10.18 23.40 4.85
CA TRP A 245 -10.48 22.84 6.15
C TRP A 245 -10.38 23.87 7.27
N LYS A 246 -9.35 24.72 7.25
CA LYS A 246 -9.17 25.85 8.19
C LYS A 246 -10.29 26.89 8.06
N SER A 247 -10.70 27.24 6.84
CA SER A 247 -11.84 28.15 6.61
C SER A 247 -13.13 27.60 7.21
N ILE A 248 -13.40 26.29 7.01
CA ILE A 248 -14.55 25.61 7.64
C ILE A 248 -14.46 25.66 9.17
N ILE A 249 -13.28 25.46 9.75
CA ILE A 249 -13.08 25.57 11.20
C ILE A 249 -13.42 26.96 11.74
N SER A 250 -13.10 28.04 11.00
CA SER A 250 -13.50 29.40 11.41
C SER A 250 -15.02 29.58 11.47
N ILE A 251 -15.77 28.94 10.55
CA ILE A 251 -17.25 28.88 10.62
C ILE A 251 -17.70 28.10 11.86
N MET A 252 -17.00 27.00 12.16
CA MET A 252 -17.31 26.16 13.31
C MET A 252 -17.05 26.89 14.64
N GLU A 253 -15.93 27.62 14.74
CA GLU A 253 -15.54 28.43 15.89
C GLU A 253 -16.58 29.53 16.18
N ALA A 254 -17.05 30.21 15.13
CA ALA A 254 -18.12 31.19 15.20
C ALA A 254 -19.52 30.58 15.46
N LYS A 255 -19.61 29.25 15.62
CA LYS A 255 -20.86 28.48 15.80
C LYS A 255 -21.87 28.62 14.63
N ARG A 256 -21.45 29.17 13.49
CA ARG A 256 -22.33 29.35 12.31
C ARG A 256 -22.71 28.02 11.65
N HIS A 257 -21.93 26.96 11.87
CA HIS A 257 -22.27 25.59 11.45
C HIS A 257 -23.60 25.06 12.05
N LEU A 258 -24.16 25.75 13.04
CA LEU A 258 -25.47 25.45 13.65
C LEU A 258 -26.64 26.18 12.97
N THR A 259 -26.37 27.03 11.97
CA THR A 259 -27.39 27.69 11.14
C THR A 259 -27.46 27.04 9.76
N VAL A 260 -28.59 27.20 9.07
CA VAL A 260 -28.79 26.65 7.72
C VAL A 260 -27.81 27.29 6.74
N GLU A 261 -27.60 28.60 6.83
CA GLU A 261 -26.70 29.35 5.96
C GLU A 261 -25.25 28.91 6.15
N GLY A 262 -24.79 28.76 7.40
CA GLY A 262 -23.44 28.32 7.69
C GLY A 262 -23.21 26.85 7.34
N LEU A 263 -24.23 26.00 7.50
CA LEU A 263 -24.17 24.61 7.02
C LEU A 263 -24.02 24.57 5.49
N ASN A 264 -24.86 25.31 4.76
CA ASN A 264 -24.80 25.38 3.30
C ASN A 264 -23.44 25.90 2.81
N GLU A 265 -22.86 26.88 3.51
CA GLU A 265 -21.50 27.37 3.23
C GLU A 265 -20.44 26.27 3.43
N ILE A 266 -20.54 25.48 4.50
CA ILE A 266 -19.64 24.34 4.75
C ILE A 266 -19.78 23.27 3.68
N ILE A 267 -21.01 22.94 3.25
CA ILE A 267 -21.24 21.95 2.19
C ILE A 267 -20.59 22.38 0.88
N ARG A 268 -20.71 23.66 0.51
CA ARG A 268 -20.04 24.21 -0.68
C ARG A 268 -18.52 24.15 -0.59
N MET A 269 -17.92 24.44 0.56
CA MET A 269 -16.46 24.29 0.70
C MET A 269 -16.04 22.81 0.72
N LYS A 270 -16.85 21.94 1.31
CA LYS A 270 -16.58 20.50 1.40
C LYS A 270 -16.68 19.81 0.03
N SER A 271 -17.49 20.29 -0.91
CA SER A 271 -17.52 19.75 -2.29
C SER A 271 -16.17 19.88 -2.99
N SER A 272 -15.42 20.94 -2.66
CA SER A 272 -14.05 21.14 -3.10
C SER A 272 -13.01 20.62 -2.11
N LEU A 273 -13.31 19.74 -1.14
CA LEU A 273 -12.34 19.19 -0.17
C LEU A 273 -12.10 17.68 -0.40
N ASN A 274 -10.84 17.26 -0.54
CA ASN A 274 -10.46 15.89 -0.88
C ASN A 274 -11.24 15.34 -2.11
N LEU A 275 -12.06 14.29 -1.92
CA LEU A 275 -12.90 13.66 -2.95
C LEU A 275 -14.29 14.31 -3.08
N GLY A 276 -14.58 15.37 -2.31
CA GLY A 276 -15.86 16.08 -2.34
C GLY A 276 -16.95 15.47 -1.45
N LEU A 277 -18.18 15.48 -1.97
CA LEU A 277 -19.40 15.04 -1.28
C LEU A 277 -19.78 13.62 -1.69
N SER A 278 -20.26 12.81 -0.75
CA SER A 278 -20.93 11.54 -1.06
C SER A 278 -22.29 11.79 -1.70
N ASP A 279 -22.79 10.81 -2.45
CA ASP A 279 -24.08 10.87 -3.13
C ASP A 279 -25.23 11.28 -2.19
N GLU A 280 -25.27 10.69 -0.99
CA GLU A 280 -26.25 11.04 0.06
C GLU A 280 -26.24 12.55 0.42
N ILE A 281 -25.06 13.17 0.47
CA ILE A 281 -24.94 14.60 0.78
C ILE A 281 -25.23 15.44 -0.47
N GLN A 282 -24.86 14.98 -1.66
CA GLN A 282 -25.19 15.69 -2.90
C GLN A 282 -26.70 15.79 -3.08
N ASP A 283 -27.43 14.69 -2.88
CA ASP A 283 -28.89 14.65 -2.98
C ASP A 283 -29.56 15.55 -1.95
N ALA A 284 -29.10 15.49 -0.70
CA ALA A 284 -29.64 16.30 0.39
C ALA A 284 -29.44 17.81 0.21
N PHE A 285 -28.44 18.23 -0.56
CA PHE A 285 -28.06 19.64 -0.74
C PHE A 285 -28.07 20.09 -2.20
N ALA A 286 -28.79 19.39 -3.08
CA ALA A 286 -28.81 19.65 -4.52
C ALA A 286 -29.15 21.12 -4.87
N GLU A 287 -30.12 21.73 -4.19
CA GLU A 287 -30.50 23.14 -4.37
C GLU A 287 -29.39 24.12 -3.96
N THR A 288 -28.61 23.78 -2.94
CA THR A 288 -27.46 24.60 -2.51
C THR A 288 -26.33 24.57 -3.52
N LEU A 289 -26.15 23.43 -4.19
CA LEU A 289 -25.06 23.20 -5.16
C LEU A 289 -25.39 23.76 -6.55
N SER A 290 -26.67 23.86 -6.92
CA SER A 290 -27.08 24.40 -8.23
C SER A 290 -26.96 25.92 -8.35
N THR A 291 -26.96 26.63 -7.22
CA THR A 291 -27.04 28.10 -7.19
C THR A 291 -25.70 28.83 -7.22
N ASN A 292 -24.56 28.14 -7.08
CA ASN A 292 -23.23 28.73 -7.24
C ASN A 292 -22.19 27.66 -7.62
N PRO A 293 -21.41 27.86 -8.70
CA PRO A 293 -20.40 26.88 -9.12
C PRO A 293 -19.32 26.70 -8.05
N ASN A 294 -18.77 25.47 -7.99
CA ASN A 294 -17.72 25.10 -7.05
C ASN A 294 -16.56 26.09 -7.10
N GLN A 295 -16.04 26.47 -5.94
CA GLN A 295 -14.89 27.36 -5.84
C GLN A 295 -13.69 26.72 -6.54
N GLU A 296 -13.11 27.42 -7.53
CA GLU A 296 -11.89 26.97 -8.21
C GLU A 296 -10.76 26.78 -7.20
N ARG A 297 -10.08 25.63 -7.31
CA ARG A 297 -8.88 25.34 -6.53
C ARG A 297 -7.69 26.03 -7.19
N SER A 298 -7.38 27.25 -6.77
CA SER A 298 -6.09 27.87 -7.13
C SER A 298 -4.99 27.28 -6.26
N TRP A 299 -3.99 26.67 -6.90
CA TRP A 299 -2.78 26.17 -6.25
C TRP A 299 -1.56 26.64 -7.02
N ASN A 300 -0.64 27.28 -6.30
CA ASN A 300 0.70 27.55 -6.78
C ASN A 300 1.66 26.64 -6.01
N PRO A 301 2.54 25.91 -6.69
CA PRO A 301 3.55 25.09 -6.03
C PRO A 301 4.47 25.96 -5.19
N ALA A 302 5.04 25.37 -4.13
CA ALA A 302 6.15 26.00 -3.43
C ALA A 302 7.36 26.10 -4.35
N GLU A 303 8.05 27.24 -4.33
CA GLU A 303 9.22 27.50 -5.17
C GLU A 303 10.42 26.61 -4.81
N SER A 304 10.48 26.12 -3.56
CA SER A 304 11.55 25.27 -3.07
C SER A 304 11.14 24.43 -1.86
N ILE A 305 11.93 23.41 -1.56
CA ILE A 305 11.79 22.58 -0.36
C ILE A 305 12.23 23.39 0.87
N PRO A 306 11.38 23.56 1.90
CA PRO A 306 11.61 24.51 2.97
C PRO A 306 12.75 24.09 3.91
N HIS A 307 13.00 22.79 4.06
CA HIS A 307 14.00 22.27 5.00
C HIS A 307 14.35 20.80 4.75
N GLY A 308 15.57 20.37 5.09
CA GLY A 308 15.99 18.96 4.99
C GLY A 308 15.12 17.99 5.80
N MET A 309 14.72 18.39 7.01
CA MET A 309 13.76 17.62 7.82
C MET A 309 12.38 17.48 7.17
N TRP A 310 11.93 18.44 6.35
CA TRP A 310 10.68 18.27 5.59
C TRP A 310 10.84 17.10 4.61
N MET A 311 11.96 17.05 3.88
CA MET A 311 12.23 15.96 2.94
C MET A 311 12.37 14.61 3.66
N ALA A 312 12.99 14.57 4.84
CA ALA A 312 13.06 13.36 5.65
C ALA A 312 11.67 12.87 6.12
N GLY A 313 10.80 13.80 6.54
CA GLY A 313 9.41 13.52 6.86
C GLY A 313 8.65 12.98 5.65
N PHE A 314 8.72 13.67 4.52
CA PHE A 314 8.02 13.28 3.29
C PHE A 314 8.49 11.92 2.77
N THR A 315 9.81 11.67 2.79
CA THR A 315 10.43 10.39 2.44
C THR A 315 10.01 9.26 3.38
N SER A 316 9.73 9.56 4.65
CA SER A 316 9.29 8.54 5.62
C SER A 316 7.92 7.95 5.26
N GLY A 317 7.06 8.72 4.58
CA GLY A 317 5.79 8.23 4.04
C GLY A 317 5.90 7.72 2.61
N GLU A 318 6.35 8.56 1.67
CA GLU A 318 6.27 8.29 0.22
C GLU A 318 7.56 7.71 -0.40
N GLY A 319 8.66 7.72 0.36
CA GLY A 319 9.98 7.34 -0.13
C GLY A 319 10.19 5.84 -0.23
N SER A 320 11.11 5.43 -1.10
CA SER A 320 11.51 4.04 -1.27
C SER A 320 13.01 3.91 -1.49
N PHE A 321 13.67 3.20 -0.57
CA PHE A 321 15.05 2.75 -0.71
C PHE A 321 15.04 1.29 -1.13
N PHE A 322 15.60 0.96 -2.28
CA PHE A 322 15.54 -0.42 -2.79
C PHE A 322 16.89 -0.95 -3.28
N VAL A 323 16.98 -2.27 -3.18
CA VAL A 323 18.12 -3.06 -3.65
C VAL A 323 17.62 -4.07 -4.68
N ASN A 324 18.03 -3.90 -5.92
CA ASN A 324 17.71 -4.82 -6.99
C ASN A 324 18.90 -5.72 -7.33
N ILE A 325 18.61 -7.00 -7.55
CA ILE A 325 19.60 -8.02 -7.93
C ILE A 325 19.06 -8.66 -9.20
N PHE A 326 19.75 -8.46 -10.32
CA PHE A 326 19.35 -8.94 -11.64
C PHE A 326 20.32 -10.02 -12.10
N LYS A 327 19.84 -11.03 -12.83
CA LYS A 327 20.75 -11.94 -13.53
C LYS A 327 21.53 -11.15 -14.57
N SER A 328 22.82 -11.44 -14.71
CA SER A 328 23.69 -10.79 -15.68
C SER A 328 24.72 -11.77 -16.21
N THR A 329 24.84 -11.85 -17.53
CA THR A 329 25.87 -12.65 -18.22
C THR A 329 27.23 -11.95 -18.25
N HIS A 330 27.27 -10.65 -17.97
CA HIS A 330 28.49 -9.83 -18.02
C HIS A 330 29.26 -9.78 -16.70
N HIS A 331 28.66 -10.23 -15.60
CA HIS A 331 29.28 -10.23 -14.27
C HIS A 331 29.71 -11.65 -13.89
N ARG A 332 30.93 -11.80 -13.36
CA ARG A 332 31.51 -13.12 -13.01
C ARG A 332 30.65 -13.94 -12.04
N VAL A 333 29.99 -13.27 -11.10
CA VAL A 333 29.06 -13.87 -10.12
C VAL A 333 27.67 -14.15 -10.69
N GLY A 334 27.44 -13.90 -11.99
CA GLY A 334 26.16 -14.14 -12.66
C GLY A 334 25.04 -13.16 -12.32
N TYR A 335 25.30 -12.14 -11.50
CA TYR A 335 24.31 -11.16 -11.06
C TYR A 335 24.88 -9.73 -11.02
N GLN A 336 24.01 -8.76 -11.28
CA GLN A 336 24.27 -7.33 -11.08
C GLN A 336 23.43 -6.82 -9.92
N VAL A 337 24.03 -6.06 -9.00
CA VAL A 337 23.33 -5.36 -7.93
C VAL A 337 23.18 -3.89 -8.30
N ARG A 338 21.97 -3.34 -8.14
CA ARG A 338 21.70 -1.91 -8.31
C ARG A 338 20.91 -1.38 -7.11
N LEU A 339 21.35 -0.23 -6.62
CA LEU A 339 20.62 0.55 -5.63
C LEU A 339 19.76 1.60 -6.32
N GLY A 340 18.68 1.99 -5.67
CA GLY A 340 17.97 3.20 -6.05
C GLY A 340 17.15 3.80 -4.92
N PHE A 341 16.92 5.09 -5.07
CA PHE A 341 16.05 5.89 -4.24
C PHE A 341 14.95 6.48 -5.10
N GLU A 342 13.71 6.38 -4.65
CA GLU A 342 12.52 6.86 -5.36
C GLU A 342 11.55 7.54 -4.40
N ILE A 343 10.84 8.54 -4.93
CA ILE A 343 9.63 9.09 -4.32
C ILE A 343 8.56 9.12 -5.41
N ALA A 344 7.39 8.56 -5.15
CA ALA A 344 6.25 8.58 -6.07
C ALA A 344 5.15 9.47 -5.50
N GLN A 345 4.43 10.19 -6.37
CA GLN A 345 3.31 11.04 -5.95
C GLN A 345 2.33 11.21 -7.11
N HIS A 346 1.10 11.62 -6.81
CA HIS A 346 0.10 11.95 -7.83
C HIS A 346 0.56 13.10 -8.73
N ILE A 347 0.17 13.08 -10.01
CA ILE A 347 0.55 14.06 -11.04
C ILE A 347 0.19 15.51 -10.67
N ARG A 348 -0.82 15.69 -9.81
CA ARG A 348 -1.20 17.02 -9.27
C ARG A 348 -0.03 17.74 -8.59
N ASP A 349 0.90 16.97 -8.00
CA ASP A 349 2.09 17.48 -7.31
C ASP A 349 3.34 17.46 -8.21
N GLU A 350 3.21 17.32 -9.54
CA GLU A 350 4.33 17.28 -10.50
C GLU A 350 5.25 18.48 -10.36
N LEU A 351 4.71 19.68 -10.17
CA LEU A 351 5.51 20.89 -10.02
C LEU A 351 6.33 20.88 -8.72
N THR A 352 5.75 20.45 -7.60
CA THR A 352 6.48 20.28 -6.33
C THR A 352 7.56 19.20 -6.49
N MET A 353 7.23 18.07 -7.10
CA MET A 353 8.16 16.97 -7.37
C MET A 353 9.32 17.40 -8.30
N ALA A 354 9.07 18.31 -9.24
CA ALA A 354 10.10 18.81 -10.15
C ALA A 354 11.22 19.56 -9.41
N THR A 355 10.93 20.13 -8.24
CA THR A 355 11.95 20.79 -7.39
C THR A 355 12.91 19.80 -6.72
N PHE A 356 12.63 18.49 -6.72
CA PHE A 356 13.47 17.52 -6.02
C PHE A 356 14.81 17.29 -6.73
N THR A 357 14.85 17.44 -8.06
CA THR A 357 16.08 17.31 -8.84
C THR A 357 17.08 18.40 -8.51
N SER A 358 16.61 19.66 -8.39
CA SER A 358 17.43 20.79 -7.97
C SER A 358 17.76 20.70 -6.48
N PHE A 359 16.82 20.29 -5.62
CA PHE A 359 17.03 20.13 -4.19
C PHE A 359 18.14 19.12 -3.86
N PHE A 360 18.10 17.92 -4.45
CA PHE A 360 19.13 16.90 -4.23
C PHE A 360 20.36 17.08 -5.13
N ASN A 361 20.30 18.00 -6.09
CA ASN A 361 21.29 18.17 -7.16
C ASN A 361 21.58 16.86 -7.93
N CYS A 362 20.59 15.97 -8.03
CA CYS A 362 20.68 14.69 -8.73
C CYS A 362 19.32 14.05 -8.98
N GLY A 363 19.33 12.94 -9.71
CA GLY A 363 18.12 12.19 -10.04
C GLY A 363 17.30 12.84 -11.15
N ILE A 364 16.21 12.17 -11.50
CA ILE A 364 15.31 12.59 -12.58
C ILE A 364 13.86 12.46 -12.12
N ILE A 365 13.01 13.34 -12.64
CA ILE A 365 11.56 13.19 -12.55
C ILE A 365 11.04 12.57 -13.86
N SER A 366 10.12 11.64 -13.74
CA SER A 366 9.47 11.00 -14.88
C SER A 366 8.02 10.66 -14.54
N ARG A 367 7.14 10.72 -15.53
CA ARG A 367 5.78 10.19 -15.41
C ARG A 367 5.86 8.66 -15.42
N TYR A 368 5.27 8.04 -14.41
CA TYR A 368 5.24 6.59 -14.25
C TYR A 368 3.94 6.00 -14.81
N SER A 369 2.83 6.72 -14.66
CA SER A 369 1.52 6.42 -15.25
C SER A 369 0.78 7.74 -15.54
N GLU A 370 -0.45 7.68 -16.06
CA GLU A 370 -1.27 8.87 -16.34
C GLU A 370 -1.42 9.76 -15.09
N ASP A 371 -1.67 9.15 -13.92
CA ASP A 371 -1.93 9.89 -12.68
C ASP A 371 -0.75 9.99 -11.71
N MET A 372 0.44 9.45 -12.05
CA MET A 372 1.56 9.36 -11.09
C MET A 372 2.88 9.83 -11.70
N VAL A 373 3.59 10.65 -10.93
CA VAL A 373 4.97 11.07 -11.17
C VAL A 373 5.91 10.41 -10.18
N LYS A 374 7.16 10.25 -10.59
CA LYS A 374 8.21 9.66 -9.77
C LYS A 374 9.51 10.41 -9.92
N TYR A 375 10.06 10.84 -8.80
CA TYR A 375 11.47 11.19 -8.67
C TYR A 375 12.28 9.92 -8.46
N ARG A 376 13.41 9.77 -9.16
CA ARG A 376 14.27 8.59 -9.09
C ARG A 376 15.75 8.96 -9.19
N CYS A 377 16.55 8.40 -8.29
CA CYS A 377 18.02 8.39 -8.35
C CYS A 377 18.52 6.94 -8.31
N THR A 378 19.21 6.50 -9.36
CA THR A 378 19.76 5.13 -9.47
C THR A 378 21.26 5.10 -9.75
N LYS A 379 21.86 6.24 -10.08
CA LYS A 379 23.30 6.35 -10.32
C LYS A 379 24.04 6.22 -9.00
N PHE A 380 24.86 5.18 -8.86
CA PHE A 380 25.51 4.85 -7.58
C PHE A 380 26.38 5.98 -7.03
N SER A 381 27.09 6.74 -7.88
CA SER A 381 27.87 7.89 -7.42
C SER A 381 27.00 8.94 -6.73
N ASP A 382 25.84 9.24 -7.31
CA ASP A 382 24.93 10.27 -6.81
C ASP A 382 24.26 9.79 -5.53
N LEU A 383 23.90 8.49 -5.47
CA LEU A 383 23.43 7.86 -4.24
C LEU A 383 24.45 7.94 -3.11
N ASN A 384 25.72 7.63 -3.39
CA ASN A 384 26.77 7.55 -2.38
C ASN A 384 27.23 8.93 -1.88
N ILE A 385 27.26 9.94 -2.76
CA ILE A 385 27.81 11.27 -2.48
C ILE A 385 26.74 12.26 -2.04
N LEU A 386 25.49 12.11 -2.51
CA LEU A 386 24.42 13.10 -2.27
C LEU A 386 23.30 12.52 -1.40
N ILE A 387 22.66 11.43 -1.84
CA ILE A 387 21.45 10.90 -1.17
C ILE A 387 21.75 10.28 0.20
N ILE A 388 22.73 9.38 0.29
CA ILE A 388 23.05 8.70 1.56
C ILE A 388 23.58 9.70 2.61
N PRO A 389 24.51 10.62 2.29
CA PRO A 389 24.93 11.64 3.25
C PRO A 389 23.78 12.53 3.71
N PHE A 390 22.90 12.96 2.79
CA PHE A 390 21.71 13.73 3.14
C PHE A 390 20.84 13.02 4.19
N PHE A 391 20.46 11.76 3.95
CA PHE A 391 19.60 11.03 4.89
C PHE A 391 20.34 10.54 6.15
N LYS A 392 21.68 10.62 6.20
CA LYS A 392 22.44 10.47 7.46
C LYS A 392 22.34 11.72 8.34
N GLU A 393 22.22 12.89 7.74
CA GLU A 393 22.00 14.16 8.43
C GLU A 393 20.52 14.35 8.82
N TYR A 394 19.62 14.07 7.88
CA TYR A 394 18.17 14.18 8.03
C TYR A 394 17.53 12.79 7.99
N LEU A 395 17.52 12.10 9.13
CA LEU A 395 17.07 10.71 9.21
C LEU A 395 15.56 10.57 8.89
N PRO A 396 15.17 9.64 7.99
CA PRO A 396 13.78 9.19 7.94
C PRO A 396 13.44 8.42 9.22
N LEU A 397 12.15 8.33 9.57
CA LEU A 397 11.68 7.62 10.76
C LEU A 397 10.71 6.49 10.41
N GLY A 398 10.28 5.75 11.45
CA GLY A 398 9.44 4.57 11.30
C GLY A 398 10.19 3.43 10.61
N ASN A 399 9.46 2.55 9.94
CA ASN A 399 10.04 1.43 9.20
C ASN A 399 10.94 1.87 8.04
N LYS A 400 10.76 3.10 7.52
CA LYS A 400 11.60 3.66 6.47
C LYS A 400 13.06 3.81 6.91
N LEU A 401 13.29 4.12 8.19
CA LEU A 401 14.65 4.18 8.75
C LEU A 401 15.37 2.84 8.61
N LEU A 402 14.68 1.75 8.88
CA LEU A 402 15.25 0.41 8.79
C LEU A 402 15.57 0.04 7.33
N ASP A 403 14.70 0.43 6.38
CA ASP A 403 14.97 0.28 4.94
C ASP A 403 16.23 1.09 4.54
N PHE A 404 16.37 2.32 5.05
CA PHE A 404 17.52 3.18 4.79
C PHE A 404 18.83 2.62 5.39
N GLU A 405 18.79 2.06 6.60
CA GLU A 405 19.96 1.43 7.23
C GLU A 405 20.44 0.22 6.41
N ASP A 406 19.53 -0.63 5.96
CA ASP A 406 19.86 -1.79 5.12
C ASP A 406 20.38 -1.34 3.74
N PHE A 407 19.79 -0.29 3.17
CA PHE A 407 20.28 0.35 1.96
C PHE A 407 21.71 0.86 2.11
N GLY A 408 22.04 1.52 3.23
CA GLY A 408 23.38 2.00 3.54
C GLY A 408 24.42 0.88 3.71
N LYS A 409 24.04 -0.25 4.33
CA LYS A 409 24.90 -1.45 4.44
C LYS A 409 25.25 -2.00 3.06
N VAL A 410 24.26 -2.10 2.16
CA VAL A 410 24.50 -2.57 0.80
C VAL A 410 25.34 -1.57 0.01
N ALA A 411 25.13 -0.27 0.18
CA ALA A 411 25.96 0.75 -0.46
C ALA A 411 27.44 0.61 -0.09
N LEU A 412 27.76 0.34 1.18
CA LEU A 412 29.13 0.08 1.63
C LEU A 412 29.75 -1.17 0.97
N LEU A 413 28.97 -2.21 0.74
CA LEU A 413 29.42 -3.41 0.00
C LEU A 413 29.64 -3.10 -1.49
N LEU A 414 28.88 -2.17 -2.07
CA LEU A 414 29.08 -1.71 -3.44
C LEU A 414 30.36 -0.88 -3.57
N GLU A 415 30.55 0.08 -2.66
CA GLU A 415 31.73 0.95 -2.59
C GLU A 415 33.02 0.15 -2.50
N ASN A 416 33.05 -0.89 -1.65
CA ASN A 416 34.19 -1.79 -1.49
C ASN A 416 34.31 -2.86 -2.59
N LYS A 417 33.46 -2.82 -3.63
CA LYS A 417 33.38 -3.81 -4.71
C LYS A 417 33.12 -5.26 -4.24
N ALA A 418 32.69 -5.46 -2.99
CA ALA A 418 32.41 -6.78 -2.42
C ALA A 418 31.26 -7.50 -3.15
N HIS A 419 30.31 -6.76 -3.71
CA HIS A 419 29.21 -7.28 -4.54
C HIS A 419 29.67 -8.07 -5.79
N LEU A 420 30.95 -7.98 -6.17
CA LEU A 420 31.54 -8.75 -7.28
C LEU A 420 32.06 -10.13 -6.85
N THR A 421 31.88 -10.50 -5.57
CA THR A 421 32.25 -11.80 -5.01
C THR A 421 30.99 -12.58 -4.61
N GLU A 422 31.03 -13.91 -4.63
CA GLU A 422 29.91 -14.76 -4.20
C GLU A 422 29.54 -14.51 -2.73
N GLU A 423 30.53 -14.33 -1.85
CA GLU A 423 30.32 -14.04 -0.43
C GLU A 423 29.61 -12.69 -0.22
N GLY A 424 30.08 -11.64 -0.90
CA GLY A 424 29.46 -10.32 -0.84
C GLY A 424 28.06 -10.31 -1.44
N LEU A 425 27.84 -10.98 -2.57
CA LEU A 425 26.51 -11.14 -3.17
C LEU A 425 25.54 -11.88 -2.24
N ASN A 426 25.99 -12.95 -1.59
CA ASN A 426 25.18 -13.68 -0.61
C ASN A 426 24.88 -12.85 0.64
N SER A 427 25.81 -11.99 1.07
CA SER A 427 25.56 -11.02 2.14
C SER A 427 24.48 -10.02 1.76
N ILE A 428 24.51 -9.49 0.53
CA ILE A 428 23.47 -8.59 -0.01
C ILE A 428 22.11 -9.31 -0.08
N ARG A 429 22.09 -10.57 -0.53
CA ARG A 429 20.86 -11.38 -0.55
C ARG A 429 20.28 -11.58 0.84
N LYS A 430 21.13 -11.82 1.85
CA LYS A 430 20.69 -11.93 3.25
C LYS A 430 20.08 -10.63 3.74
N ILE A 431 20.73 -9.48 3.51
CA ILE A 431 20.19 -8.16 3.87
C ILE A 431 18.83 -7.94 3.19
N LYS A 432 18.72 -8.19 1.88
CA LYS A 432 17.47 -8.05 1.14
C LYS A 432 16.37 -9.02 1.63
N ALA A 433 16.72 -10.26 1.92
CA ALA A 433 15.79 -11.26 2.43
C ALA A 433 15.27 -10.87 3.80
N VAL A 434 16.15 -10.38 4.68
CA VAL A 434 15.79 -9.83 5.99
C VAL A 434 14.89 -8.61 5.83
N ALA A 435 15.19 -7.65 4.94
CA ALA A 435 14.31 -6.52 4.67
C ALA A 435 12.91 -6.96 4.17
N CYS A 436 12.84 -8.00 3.33
CA CYS A 436 11.58 -8.53 2.79
C CYS A 436 10.77 -9.34 3.85
N LEU A 437 11.44 -10.21 4.60
CA LEU A 437 10.86 -11.00 5.69
C LEU A 437 10.49 -10.13 6.90
N MET A 438 11.27 -9.11 7.21
CA MET A 438 10.95 -8.17 8.29
C MET A 438 9.81 -7.23 7.89
N ASN A 439 9.68 -6.84 6.63
CA ASN A 439 8.48 -6.10 6.19
C ASN A 439 7.19 -6.93 6.30
N SER A 440 7.26 -8.27 6.30
CA SER A 440 6.11 -9.17 6.55
C SER A 440 5.99 -9.72 7.97
N LEU A 441 7.06 -9.69 8.79
CA LEU A 441 7.11 -10.28 10.14
C LEU A 441 7.45 -9.31 11.29
N ARG A 442 7.63 -8.00 11.03
CA ARG A 442 7.72 -6.97 12.09
C ARG A 442 6.37 -6.86 12.80
N LYS A 443 6.21 -7.67 13.84
CA LYS A 443 5.12 -7.58 14.82
C LYS A 443 5.22 -6.30 15.63
#